data_AF-A0ABC8AWZ9-F1
#
_entry.id   AF-A0ABC8AWZ9-F1
#
_cell.length_a   1.000
_cell.length_b   1.000
_cell.length_c   1.000
_cell.angle_alpha   90.00
_cell.angle_beta   90.00
_cell.angle_gamma   90.00
#
_symmetry.space_group_name_H-M   'P 1'
#
loop_
_entity.id
_entity.type
_entity.pdbx_description
1 polymer ?
#
loop_
_entity_poly.entity_id
_entity_poly.type
_entity_poly.pdbx_seq_one_letter_code
_entity_poly.pdbx_strand_id
1 'polypeptide(L)'
;MAGPARGLTSRGVTGKFEIRADYDRDTIVVYQAYAPAIAEAAVAAQRFVPPFSTNRMTWIKPSFRWLMQRSGWGRKSGQERILAVRITRAG
;
A
#
# COMPACT_ATOMS: atom_id res chain seq x y z
N MET A 1 3.51 27.39 5.49
CA MET A 1 4.70 27.37 4.62
C MET A 1 5.08 25.92 4.39
N ALA A 2 4.54 25.28 3.35
CA ALA A 2 4.89 23.91 2.96
C ALA A 2 5.76 23.98 1.70
N GLY A 3 7.00 23.48 1.78
CA GLY A 3 7.94 23.46 0.67
C GLY A 3 7.49 22.51 -0.46
N PRO A 4 8.00 22.68 -1.68
CA PRO A 4 7.53 21.92 -2.82
C PRO A 4 8.17 20.52 -2.82
N ALA A 5 7.39 19.49 -2.53
CA ALA A 5 7.78 18.12 -2.86
C ALA A 5 7.34 17.81 -4.30
N ARG A 6 8.10 18.29 -5.28
CA ARG A 6 8.01 17.80 -6.67
C ARG A 6 9.41 17.50 -7.21
N GLY A 7 10.04 16.49 -6.62
CA GLY A 7 11.19 15.81 -7.22
C GLY A 7 10.71 14.71 -8.15
N LEU A 8 10.38 15.04 -9.40
CA LEU A 8 10.26 14.04 -10.46
C LEU A 8 11.67 13.75 -10.98
N THR A 9 12.46 12.95 -10.24
CA THR A 9 13.81 12.56 -10.67
C THR A 9 13.80 11.20 -11.34
N SER A 10 14.45 11.18 -12.52
CA SER A 10 14.73 10.10 -13.47
C SER A 10 13.57 9.54 -14.33
N ARG A 11 13.30 10.20 -15.46
CA ARG A 11 13.00 9.46 -16.69
C ARG A 11 14.30 8.85 -17.20
N GLY A 12 14.59 7.60 -16.83
CA GLY A 12 15.78 6.92 -17.32
C GLY A 12 15.78 5.45 -16.92
N VAL A 13 15.65 4.58 -17.93
CA VAL A 13 15.79 3.10 -17.91
C VAL A 13 15.09 2.39 -16.75
N THR A 14 14.00 1.69 -17.06
CA THR A 14 13.45 0.69 -16.12
C THR A 14 14.43 -0.48 -16.06
N GLY A 15 15.19 -0.61 -14.98
CA GLY A 15 15.96 -1.82 -14.71
C GLY A 15 15.03 -3.03 -14.70
N LYS A 16 15.45 -4.12 -15.33
CA LYS A 16 14.65 -5.37 -15.49
C LYS A 16 14.09 -5.92 -14.16
N PHE A 17 14.73 -5.60 -13.04
CA PHE A 17 14.38 -6.11 -11.71
C PHE A 17 13.93 -5.01 -10.73
N GLU A 18 13.48 -3.86 -11.24
CA GLU A 18 12.99 -2.77 -10.39
C GLU A 18 11.63 -3.08 -9.76
N ILE A 19 11.55 -2.85 -8.45
CA ILE A 19 10.29 -2.83 -7.72
C ILE A 19 9.75 -1.40 -7.74
N ARG A 20 8.52 -1.23 -8.23
CA ARG A 20 7.82 0.05 -8.18
C ARG A 20 7.19 0.25 -6.80
N ALA A 21 7.49 1.37 -6.17
CA ALA A 21 6.95 1.77 -4.87
C ALA A 21 6.80 3.29 -4.81
N ASP A 22 5.86 3.77 -4.00
CA ASP A 22 5.85 5.14 -3.49
C ASP A 22 6.63 5.13 -2.16
N TYR A 23 7.71 5.90 -2.10
CA TYR A 23 8.62 5.92 -0.96
C TYR A 23 9.39 7.24 -0.90
N ASP A 24 9.83 7.59 0.29
CA ASP A 24 10.79 8.66 0.54
C ASP A 24 11.93 8.13 1.44
N ARG A 25 12.73 9.04 2.00
CA ARG A 25 13.83 8.69 2.91
C ARG A 25 13.33 7.87 4.10
N ASP A 26 12.15 8.18 4.62
CA ASP A 26 11.71 7.77 5.95
C ASP A 26 10.58 6.73 5.90
N THR A 27 9.85 6.66 4.78
CA THR A 27 8.67 5.83 4.62
C THR A 27 8.61 5.09 3.29
N ILE A 28 7.83 4.00 3.29
CA ILE A 28 7.41 3.26 2.11
C ILE A 28 5.91 3.00 2.19
N VAL A 29 5.22 3.08 1.06
CA VAL A 29 3.82 2.68 0.93
C VAL A 29 3.74 1.24 0.46
N VAL A 30 2.97 0.44 1.18
CA VAL A 30 2.58 -0.89 0.77
C VAL A 30 1.08 -0.94 0.61
N TYR A 31 0.62 -1.63 -0.43
CA TYR A 31 -0.79 -1.74 -0.71
C TYR A 31 -1.31 -3.10 -0.24
N GLN A 32 -2.47 -3.09 0.42
CA GLN A 32 -3.17 -4.31 0.84
C GLN A 32 -4.66 -4.25 0.49
N ALA A 33 -5.22 -5.41 0.14
CA ALA A 33 -6.64 -5.55 -0.19
C ALA A 33 -7.38 -6.22 0.97
N TYR A 34 -8.54 -5.68 1.31
CA TYR A 34 -9.35 -6.15 2.43
C TYR A 34 -10.84 -6.13 2.11
N ALA A 35 -11.59 -6.91 2.87
CA ALA A 35 -13.04 -6.78 2.97
C ALA A 35 -13.41 -5.38 3.52
N PRO A 36 -14.59 -4.84 3.17
CA PRO A 36 -15.06 -3.55 3.65
C PRO A 36 -14.97 -3.38 5.17
N ALA A 37 -15.38 -4.39 5.94
CA ALA A 37 -15.38 -4.35 7.40
C ALA A 37 -13.99 -4.08 8.03
N ILE A 38 -12.92 -4.63 7.45
CA ILE A 38 -11.54 -4.38 7.92
C ILE A 38 -11.09 -3.00 7.47
N ALA A 39 -11.32 -2.66 6.21
CA ALA A 39 -10.82 -1.43 5.62
C ALA A 39 -11.45 -0.18 6.23
N GLU A 40 -12.77 -0.19 6.42
CA GLU A 40 -13.52 0.93 6.97
C GLU A 40 -13.13 1.18 8.43
N ALA A 41 -13.01 0.12 9.23
CA ALA A 41 -12.55 0.22 10.61
C ALA A 41 -11.11 0.78 10.69
N ALA A 42 -10.22 0.31 9.81
CA ALA A 42 -8.83 0.78 9.77
C ALA A 42 -8.72 2.25 9.35
N VAL A 43 -9.50 2.68 8.36
CA VAL A 43 -9.54 4.09 7.91
C VAL A 43 -10.11 4.99 8.99
N ALA A 44 -11.21 4.59 9.64
CA ALA A 44 -11.81 5.38 10.72
C ALA A 44 -10.85 5.57 11.91
N ALA A 45 -10.09 4.53 12.26
CA ALA A 45 -9.13 4.57 13.36
C ALA A 45 -7.74 5.09 12.97
N GLN A 46 -7.47 5.29 11.67
CA GLN A 46 -6.13 5.56 11.12
C GLN A 46 -5.05 4.55 11.55
N ARG A 47 -5.46 3.32 11.88
CA ARG A 47 -4.61 2.19 12.25
C ARG A 47 -5.39 0.90 12.12
N PHE A 48 -4.71 -0.24 12.02
CA PHE A 48 -5.40 -1.51 12.04
C PHE A 48 -6.01 -1.81 13.41
N VAL A 49 -7.29 -2.17 13.41
CA VAL A 49 -8.12 -2.53 14.56
C VAL A 49 -8.96 -3.76 14.20
N PRO A 50 -9.55 -4.48 15.17
CA PRO A 50 -10.49 -5.56 14.86
C PRO A 50 -11.54 -5.12 13.82
N PRO A 51 -11.90 -5.97 12.84
CA PRO A 51 -11.60 -7.41 12.77
C PRO A 51 -10.27 -7.76 12.06
N PHE A 52 -9.35 -6.80 11.86
CA PHE A 52 -8.00 -7.12 11.38
C PHE A 52 -7.30 -8.12 12.32
N SER A 53 -6.60 -9.11 11.75
CA SER A 53 -5.81 -10.09 12.50
C SER A 53 -4.34 -9.98 12.13
N THR A 54 -3.49 -9.92 13.16
CA THR A 54 -2.03 -9.94 13.04
C THR A 54 -1.46 -11.35 12.85
N ASN A 55 -2.27 -12.39 12.96
CA ASN A 55 -1.80 -13.79 12.90
C ASN A 55 -1.69 -14.32 11.46
N ARG A 56 -2.18 -13.59 10.45
CA ARG A 56 -2.02 -13.98 9.05
C ARG A 56 -0.68 -13.50 8.51
N MET A 57 0.06 -14.42 7.91
CA MET A 57 1.13 -14.08 6.99
C MET A 57 0.55 -13.33 5.77
N THR A 58 1.13 -12.18 5.44
CA THR A 58 0.75 -11.38 4.27
C THR A 58 1.96 -11.04 3.41
N TRP A 59 1.80 -11.18 2.09
CA TRP A 59 2.82 -10.77 1.13
C TRP A 59 2.69 -9.28 0.83
N ILE A 60 3.77 -8.53 1.07
CA ILE A 60 3.85 -7.08 0.84
C ILE A 60 3.84 -6.75 -0.66
N LYS A 61 3.04 -5.75 -1.06
CA LYS A 61 2.95 -5.27 -2.45
C LYS A 61 3.18 -3.77 -2.52
N PRO A 62 4.41 -3.31 -2.78
CA PRO A 62 4.72 -1.88 -2.90
C PRO A 62 4.14 -1.25 -4.18
N SER A 63 3.84 -2.07 -5.19
CA SER A 63 3.27 -1.62 -6.45
C SER A 63 1.74 -1.63 -6.42
N PHE A 64 1.13 -0.45 -6.57
CA PHE A 64 -0.32 -0.31 -6.66
C PHE A 64 -0.92 -1.18 -7.79
N ARG A 65 -0.32 -1.14 -8.98
CA ARG A 65 -0.81 -1.92 -10.13
C ARG A 65 -0.72 -3.43 -9.91
N TRP A 66 0.33 -3.90 -9.22
CA TRP A 66 0.43 -5.30 -8.86
C TRP A 66 -0.70 -5.71 -7.92
N LEU A 67 -0.98 -4.93 -6.88
CA LEU A 67 -2.11 -5.24 -5.99
C LEU A 67 -3.46 -5.17 -6.73
N MET A 68 -3.67 -4.15 -7.56
CA MET A 68 -4.92 -4.04 -8.33
C MET A 68 -5.14 -5.28 -9.20
N GLN A 69 -4.12 -5.75 -9.91
CA GLN A 69 -4.22 -7.00 -10.67
C GLN A 69 -4.54 -8.19 -9.75
N ARG A 70 -3.86 -8.32 -8.60
CA ARG A 70 -4.05 -9.47 -7.69
C ARG A 70 -5.45 -9.54 -7.09
N SER A 71 -6.04 -8.39 -6.77
CA SER A 71 -7.39 -8.25 -6.21
C SER A 71 -8.51 -8.34 -7.24
N GLY A 72 -8.19 -8.57 -8.53
CA GLY A 72 -9.19 -8.50 -9.60
C GLY A 72 -9.77 -7.09 -9.75
N TRP A 73 -8.93 -6.08 -9.56
CA TRP A 73 -9.27 -4.66 -9.56
C TRP A 73 -10.33 -4.32 -8.50
N GLY A 74 -10.20 -4.87 -7.29
CA GLY A 74 -11.16 -4.66 -6.20
C GLY A 74 -12.49 -5.38 -6.37
N ARG A 75 -12.57 -6.39 -7.25
CA ARG A 75 -13.83 -7.13 -7.49
C ARG A 75 -13.86 -8.51 -6.84
N LYS A 76 -12.73 -9.02 -6.34
CA LYS A 76 -12.70 -10.32 -5.64
C LYS A 76 -13.29 -10.18 -4.25
N SER A 77 -14.13 -11.16 -3.88
CA SER A 77 -14.67 -11.30 -2.53
C SER A 77 -13.56 -11.25 -1.47
N GLY A 78 -13.73 -10.38 -0.47
CA GLY A 78 -12.78 -10.14 0.61
C GLY A 78 -11.56 -9.28 0.26
N GLN A 79 -11.51 -8.71 -0.95
CA GLN A 79 -10.42 -7.86 -1.47
C GLN A 79 -10.94 -6.60 -2.18
N GLU A 80 -12.11 -6.09 -1.76
CA GLU A 80 -12.85 -5.03 -2.43
C GLU A 80 -12.28 -3.63 -2.13
N ARG A 81 -11.62 -3.47 -0.98
CA ARG A 81 -11.05 -2.19 -0.56
C ARG A 81 -9.52 -2.27 -0.58
N ILE A 82 -8.90 -1.30 -1.25
CA ILE A 82 -7.45 -1.19 -1.35
C ILE A 82 -6.96 -0.08 -0.44
N LEU A 83 -6.13 -0.43 0.54
CA LEU A 83 -5.50 0.52 1.45
C LEU A 83 -4.05 0.77 1.04
N ALA A 84 -3.67 2.05 1.00
CA ALA A 84 -2.28 2.48 0.99
C ALA A 84 -1.79 2.59 2.44
N VAL A 85 -0.99 1.62 2.88
CA VAL A 85 -0.42 1.58 4.23
C VAL A 85 0.97 2.18 4.18
N ARG A 86 1.15 3.32 4.83
CA ARG A 86 2.48 3.95 4.97
C ARG A 86 3.17 3.37 6.20
N ILE A 87 4.39 2.89 6.03
CA ILE A 87 5.20 2.29 7.09
C ILE A 87 6.52 3.06 7.16
N THR A 88 7.03 3.28 8.36
CA THR A 88 8.38 3.83 8.56
C THR A 88 9.42 2.79 8.14
N ARG A 89 10.60 3.23 7.72
CA ARG A 89 11.71 2.29 7.43
C ARG A 89 12.29 1.62 8.68
N ALA A 90 11.99 2.15 9.86
CA ALA A 90 12.39 1.56 11.14
C ALA A 90 11.52 0.37 11.56
N GLY A 91 10.33 0.20 10.94
CA GLY A 91 9.31 -0.74 11.39
C GLY A 91 8.27 -0.08 12.28
#